data_AF-A0A151SJI7-F1
#
_entry.id   AF-A0A151SJI7-F1
#
_cell.length_a   1.000
_cell.length_b   1.000
_cell.length_c   1.000
_cell.angle_alpha   90.00
_cell.angle_beta   90.00
_cell.angle_gamma   90.00
#
_symmetry.space_group_name_H-M   'P 1'
#
loop_
_entity.id
_entity.type
_entity.pdbx_description
1 polymer ?
#
loop_
_entity_poly.entity_id
_entity_poly.type
_entity_poly.pdbx_seq_one_letter_code
_entity_poly.pdbx_strand_id
1 'polypeptide(L)' 'MTPLAKHFSTYSSCPSNKKIATADGTLITAAGQGNIQINPLIILKDVLHVPKLSTNLASIQKLIKDLSCIVVFYNDHCVF' A
#
# COMPACT_ATOMS: atom_id res chain seq x y z
N MET A 1 0.01 0.58 -1.13
CA MET A 1 0.17 1.91 -1.74
C MET A 1 -1.13 2.24 -2.43
N THR A 2 -1.54 3.51 -2.41
CA THR A 2 -2.78 3.97 -3.05
C THR A 2 -2.57 5.33 -3.73
N PRO A 3 -3.30 5.64 -4.83
CA PRO A 3 -3.25 6.94 -5.48
C PRO A 3 -4.21 7.97 -4.86
N LEU A 4 -5.07 7.55 -3.93
CA LEU A 4 -6.16 8.37 -3.41
C LEU A 4 -6.09 8.51 -1.88
N ALA A 5 -5.87 9.74 -1.41
CA ALA A 5 -5.80 10.08 0.02
C ALA A 5 -7.10 9.79 0.80
N LYS A 6 -8.27 9.80 0.14
CA LYS A 6 -9.57 9.61 0.81
C LYS A 6 -9.80 8.22 1.39
N HIS A 7 -8.97 7.23 1.06
CA HIS A 7 -9.09 5.87 1.57
C HIS A 7 -8.39 5.64 2.90
N PHE A 8 -7.68 6.65 3.40
CA PHE A 8 -6.94 6.57 4.63
C PHE A 8 -7.81 6.91 5.85
N SER A 9 -7.78 6.05 6.86
CA SER A 9 -8.38 6.33 8.17
C SER A 9 -7.46 7.19 9.05
N THR A 10 -6.14 7.09 8.83
CA THR A 10 -5.14 8.01 9.39
C THR A 10 -4.27 8.51 8.25
N TYR A 11 -3.86 9.77 8.26
CA TYR A 11 -3.03 10.32 7.18
C TYR A 11 -2.02 11.33 7.71
N SER A 12 -0.77 11.18 7.26
CA SER A 12 0.29 12.17 7.45
C SER A 12 0.95 12.47 6.11
N SER A 13 1.23 13.75 5.86
CA SER A 13 2.01 14.15 4.69
C SER A 13 3.44 13.65 4.83
N CYS A 14 4.01 13.18 3.73
CA CYS A 14 5.42 12.81 3.69
C CYS A 14 6.25 14.00 3.23
N PRO A 15 7.46 14.19 3.77
CA PRO A 15 8.38 15.19 3.24
C PRO A 15 8.74 14.85 1.79
N SER A 16 8.93 15.87 0.96
CA SER A 16 9.07 15.76 -0.51
C SER A 16 10.29 14.94 -0.98
N ASN A 17 11.24 14.67 -0.07
CA ASN A 17 12.42 13.85 -0.31
C ASN A 17 12.16 12.33 -0.18
N LYS A 18 11.01 11.90 0.34
CA LYS A 18 10.68 10.47 0.45
C LYS A 18 10.33 9.90 -0.92
N LYS A 19 11.34 9.30 -1.56
CA LYS A 19 11.21 8.64 -2.86
C LYS A 19 11.18 7.12 -2.71
N ILE A 20 10.50 6.48 -3.64
CA ILE A 20 10.41 5.03 -3.79
C ILE A 20 10.89 4.64 -5.19
N ALA A 21 11.54 3.50 -5.29
CA ALA A 21 11.90 2.90 -6.57
C ALA A 21 10.78 1.98 -7.05
N THR A 22 10.36 2.14 -8.30
CA THR A 22 9.44 1.23 -8.98
C THR A 22 10.20 0.13 -9.70
N ALA A 23 9.47 -0.88 -10.17
CA ALA A 23 10.06 -2.04 -10.85
C ALA A 23 10.77 -1.70 -12.17
N ASP A 24 10.40 -0.58 -12.81
CA ASP A 24 11.06 -0.04 -14.01
C ASP A 24 12.30 0.82 -13.67
N GLY A 25 12.69 0.90 -12.40
CA GLY A 25 13.83 1.68 -11.92
C GLY A 25 13.55 3.18 -11.76
N THR A 26 12.35 3.67 -12.06
CA THR A 26 12.02 5.08 -11.86
C THR A 26 11.84 5.42 -10.37
N LEU A 27 12.09 6.69 -10.03
CA LEU A 27 11.91 7.20 -8.67
C LEU A 27 10.67 8.06 -8.58
N ILE A 28 9.75 7.68 -7.69
CA ILE A 28 8.49 8.39 -7.47
C ILE A 28 8.45 8.92 -6.05
N THR A 29 7.94 10.15 -5.88
CA THR A 29 7.75 10.75 -4.55
C THR A 29 6.46 10.25 -3.90
N ALA A 30 6.53 9.83 -2.64
CA ALA A 30 5.36 9.57 -1.82
C ALA A 30 4.79 10.90 -1.29
N ALA A 31 3.50 11.14 -1.48
CA ALA A 31 2.83 12.35 -1.02
C ALA A 31 2.43 12.26 0.47
N GLY A 32 2.22 11.04 0.96
CA GLY A 32 1.82 10.80 2.34
C GLY A 32 1.91 9.34 2.73
N GLN A 33 1.55 9.05 3.97
CA GLN A 33 1.36 7.70 4.46
C GLN A 33 0.25 7.64 5.49
N GLY A 34 -0.23 6.44 5.77
CA GLY A 34 -1.23 6.24 6.79
C GLY A 34 -1.84 4.85 6.78
N ASN A 35 -2.90 4.66 7.55
CA ASN A 35 -3.57 3.38 7.64
C ASN A 35 -4.81 3.34 6.73
N ILE A 36 -5.09 2.17 6.16
CA ILE A 36 -6.28 1.93 5.35
C ILE A 36 -7.03 0.77 5.98
N GLN A 37 -8.31 0.99 6.29
CA GLN A 37 -9.21 -0.07 6.73
C GLN A 37 -9.92 -0.66 5.51
N ILE A 38 -9.66 -1.94 5.23
CA ILE A 38 -10.29 -2.66 4.11
C ILE A 38 -11.65 -3.20 4.55
N ASN A 39 -11.69 -3.78 5.76
CA ASN A 39 -12.89 -4.24 6.43
C ASN A 39 -12.67 -4.18 7.97
N PRO A 40 -13.65 -4.55 8.82
CA PRO A 40 -13.48 -4.50 10.27
C PRO A 40 -12.35 -5.35 10.86
N LEU A 41 -11.88 -6.37 10.13
CA LEU A 41 -10.83 -7.30 10.57
C LEU A 41 -9.45 -6.94 9.99
N ILE A 42 -9.41 -6.25 8.85
CA ILE A 42 -8.20 -6.02 8.07
C ILE A 42 -7.90 -4.52 8.00
N ILE A 43 -6.82 -4.13 8.68
CA ILE A 43 -6.26 -2.79 8.64
C ILE A 43 -4.83 -2.88 8.09
N LEU A 44 -4.62 -2.25 6.93
CA LEU A 44 -3.30 -2.10 6.34
C LEU A 44 -2.59 -0.93 7.01
N LYS A 45 -1.49 -1.21 7.69
CA LYS A 45 -0.67 -0.20 8.37
C LYS A 45 0.41 0.35 7.45
N ASP A 46 0.78 1.61 7.67
CA ASP A 46 1.91 2.27 6.99
C ASP A 46 1.82 2.26 5.45
N VAL A 47 0.61 2.42 4.92
CA VAL A 47 0.37 2.46 3.47
C VAL A 47 0.86 3.79 2.91
N LEU A 48 1.67 3.75 1.86
CA LEU A 48 2.11 4.97 1.16
C LEU A 48 1.04 5.49 0.20
N HIS A 49 0.80 6.80 0.22
CA HIS A 49 0.02 7.53 -0.77
C HIS A 49 0.95 8.03 -1.88
N VAL A 50 0.74 7.55 -3.10
CA VAL A 50 1.61 7.84 -4.26
C VAL A 50 0.73 8.19 -5.47
N PRO A 51 0.37 9.47 -5.67
CA PRO A 51 -0.58 9.91 -6.69
C PRO A 51 -0.16 9.58 -8.13
N LYS A 52 1.15 9.43 -8.38
CA LYS A 52 1.69 9.16 -9.72
C LYS A 52 1.52 7.70 -10.17
N LEU A 53 1.15 6.78 -9.27
CA LEU A 53 0.87 5.40 -9.65
C LEU A 53 -0.59 5.26 -10.08
N SER A 54 -0.83 4.60 -11.21
CA SER A 54 -2.18 4.31 -11.70
C SER A 54 -2.83 3.12 -10.97
N THR A 55 -2.02 2.29 -10.29
CA THR A 55 -2.47 1.07 -9.62
C THR A 55 -2.09 1.04 -8.15
N ASN A 56 -2.91 0.37 -7.34
CA ASN A 56 -2.58 0.04 -5.97
C ASN A 56 -1.55 -1.09 -5.94
N LEU A 57 -0.57 -0.98 -5.03
CA LEU A 57 0.41 -2.04 -4.79
C LEU A 57 0.32 -2.49 -3.34
N ALA A 58 0.26 -3.80 -3.11
CA ALA A 58 0.29 -4.40 -1.78
C ALA A 58 1.55 -5.26 -1.64
N SER A 59 2.27 -5.11 -0.52
CA SER A 59 3.36 -6.02 -0.20
C SER A 59 2.78 -7.27 0.44
N ILE A 60 2.87 -8.39 -0.27
CA ILE A 60 2.37 -9.70 0.20
C ILE A 60 3.10 -10.13 1.48
N GLN A 61 4.41 -9.91 1.53
CA GLN A 61 5.19 -10.24 2.72
C GLN A 61 4.74 -9.43 3.95
N LYS A 62 4.46 -8.12 3.78
CA LYS A 62 3.95 -7.30 4.88
C LYS A 62 2.57 -7.76 5.30
N LEU A 63 1.71 -8.10 4.35
CA LEU A 63 0.35 -8.56 4.63
C LEU A 63 0.33 -9.87 5.43
N ILE A 64 1.12 -10.86 5.01
CA ILE A 64 1.30 -12.13 5.71
C ILE A 64 1.78 -11.88 7.16
N LYS A 65 2.75 -10.99 7.35
CA LYS A 65 3.28 -10.66 8.69
C LYS A 65 2.26 -9.92 9.57
N ASP A 66 1.58 -8.93 9.01
CA ASP A 66 0.67 -8.06 9.76
C ASP A 66 -0.63 -8.79 10.14
N LEU A 67 -1.10 -9.71 9.28
CA LEU A 67 -2.34 -10.48 9.51
C LEU A 67 -2.10 -11.90 10.04
N SER A 68 -0.85 -12.37 10.06
CA SER A 68 -0.53 -13.77 10.37
C SER A 68 -1.32 -14.77 9.50
N CYS A 69 -1.44 -14.45 8.20
CA CYS A 69 -2.22 -15.24 7.24
C CYS A 69 -1.33 -15.91 6.17
N ILE A 70 -1.95 -16.72 5.31
CA ILE A 70 -1.31 -17.28 4.12
C ILE A 70 -1.93 -16.65 2.88
N VAL A 71 -1.14 -16.51 1.82
CA VAL A 71 -1.66 -16.06 0.53
C VAL A 71 -1.51 -17.17 -0.49
N VAL A 72 -2.61 -17.57 -1.09
CA VAL A 72 -2.65 -18.56 -2.17
C VAL A 72 -2.90 -17.83 -3.48
N PHE A 73 -2.03 -18.05 -4.47
CA PHE A 73 -2.14 -17.48 -5.81
C PHE A 73 -2.73 -18.50 -6.77
N TYR A 74 -3.82 -18.11 -7.44
CA TYR A 74 -4.37 -18.77 -8.60
C TYR A 74 -4.06 -17.94 -9.85
N ASN A 75 -4.38 -18.47 -11.03
CA ASN A 75 -4.09 -17.78 -12.30
C ASN A 75 -4.84 -16.44 -12.45
N ASP A 76 -6.00 -16.29 -11.80
CA ASP A 76 -6.92 -15.16 -11.96
C ASP A 76 -7.21 -14.40 -10.65
N HIS A 77 -6.90 -14.99 -9.48
CA HIS A 77 -7.15 -14.37 -8.19
C HIS A 77 -6.16 -14.81 -7.11
N CYS A 78 -6.16 -14.10 -6.00
CA CYS A 78 -5.42 -14.46 -4.79
C CYS A 78 -6.36 -14.48 -3.59
N VAL A 79 -6.13 -15.44 -2.69
CA VAL A 79 -6.90 -15.65 -1.45
C VAL A 79 -5.98 -15.38 -0.26
N PHE A 80 -6.48 -14.60 0.71
CA PHE A 80 -5.76 -14.10 1.88
C PHE A 80 -6.34 -14.67 3.17
#